data_AF-A0A1M3H2P2-F1
#
_entry.id   AF-A0A1M3H2P2-F1
#
_cell.length_a   1.000
_cell.length_b   1.000
_cell.length_c   1.000
_cell.angle_alpha   90.00
_cell.angle_beta   90.00
_cell.angle_gamma   90.00
#
_symmetry.space_group_name_H-M   'P 1'
#
loop_
_entity.id
_entity.type
_entity.pdbx_description
1 polymer ?
#
loop_
_entity_poly.entity_id
_entity_poly.type
_entity_poly.pdbx_seq_one_letter_code
_entity_poly.pdbx_strand_id
1 'polypeptide(L)' 'MKGNLLLMEGDQPLCLTCAGFEDLVFLPSGNSTLTRRAKKYSTESAVVVKFSRSRKRYERQGILVQKKALQKAQEE' A
#
# COMPACT_ATOMS: atom_id res chain seq x y z
N MET A 1 -14.68 -1.27 10.07
CA MET A 1 -14.02 -2.52 9.66
C MET A 1 -13.96 -2.56 8.13
N LYS A 2 -12.82 -2.26 7.51
CA LYS A 2 -12.67 -2.34 6.04
C LYS A 2 -11.36 -3.05 5.69
N GLY A 3 -11.40 -4.38 5.72
CA GLY A 3 -10.37 -5.22 5.10
C GLY A 3 -10.65 -5.35 3.61
N ASN A 4 -10.35 -4.30 2.84
CA ASN A 4 -10.57 -4.27 1.38
C ASN A 4 -9.32 -4.64 0.58
N LEU A 5 -8.21 -4.97 1.24
CA LEU A 5 -6.94 -5.28 0.62
C LEU A 5 -6.54 -6.70 1.00
N LEU A 6 -6.17 -7.48 -0.01
CA LEU A 6 -5.65 -8.84 0.11
C LEU A 6 -4.29 -8.86 -0.58
N LEU A 7 -3.34 -9.56 0.03
CA LEU A 7 -2.08 -9.91 -0.60
C LEU A 7 -2.27 -11.26 -1.30
N MET A 8 -1.81 -11.38 -2.53
CA MET A 8 -1.74 -12.67 -3.20
C MET A 8 -0.36 -13.28 -2.92
N GLU A 9 -0.33 -14.36 -2.15
CA GLU A 9 0.88 -15.17 -1.94
C GLU A 9 0.64 -16.55 -2.56
N GLY A 10 1.36 -16.84 -3.66
CA GLY A 10 1.02 -17.98 -4.51
C GLY A 10 -0.41 -17.88 -5.03
N ASP A 11 -1.19 -18.95 -4.86
CA ASP A 11 -2.61 -19.02 -5.25
C ASP A 11 -3.58 -18.70 -4.10
N GLN A 12 -3.08 -18.22 -2.94
CA GLN A 12 -3.89 -17.95 -1.76
C GLN A 12 -3.96 -16.46 -1.42
N PRO A 13 -5.16 -15.90 -1.20
CA PRO A 13 -5.31 -14.54 -0.71
C PRO A 13 -5.09 -14.48 0.81
N LEU A 14 -4.13 -13.69 1.25
CA LEU A 14 -3.88 -13.37 2.64
C LEU A 14 -4.45 -12.01 3.01
N CYS A 15 -5.04 -11.90 4.19
CA CYS A 15 -5.39 -10.59 4.74
C CYS A 15 -4.11 -9.85 5.19
N LEU A 16 -4.21 -8.54 5.40
CA LEU A 16 -3.05 -7.72 5.81
C LEU A 16 -2.39 -8.24 7.11
N THR A 17 -3.19 -8.70 8.08
CA THR A 17 -2.70 -9.29 9.33
C THR A 17 -1.92 -10.58 9.07
N CYS A 18 -2.46 -11.53 8.30
CA CYS A 18 -1.76 -12.77 7.96
C CYS A 18 -0.47 -12.52 7.16
N ALA A 19 -0.43 -11.44 6.39
CA ALA A 19 0.73 -11.04 5.60
C ALA A 19 1.76 -10.18 6.38
N GLY A 20 1.54 -9.88 7.67
CA GLY A 20 2.43 -9.04 8.47
C GLY A 20 2.36 -7.53 8.14
N PHE A 21 1.30 -7.08 7.47
CA PHE A 21 1.09 -5.69 7.06
C PHE A 21 -0.02 -4.97 7.86
N GLU A 22 -0.38 -5.47 9.03
CA GLU A 22 -1.42 -4.90 9.90
C GLU A 22 -1.17 -3.45 10.32
N ASP A 23 0.10 -3.07 10.50
CA ASP A 23 0.51 -1.72 10.92
C ASP A 23 0.74 -0.76 9.74
N LEU A 24 0.58 -1.23 8.50
CA LEU A 24 0.74 -0.39 7.33
C LEU A 24 -0.54 0.38 7.00
N VAL A 25 -0.37 1.66 6.70
CA VAL A 25 -1.44 2.55 6.24
C VAL A 25 -1.40 2.70 4.73
N PHE A 26 -2.58 2.71 4.12
CA PHE A 26 -2.72 2.90 2.68
C PHE A 26 -2.60 4.38 2.31
N LEU A 27 -1.60 4.68 1.48
CA LEU A 27 -1.39 5.97 0.85
C LEU A 27 -1.81 5.89 -0.63
N PRO A 28 -2.90 6.57 -1.03
CA PRO A 28 -3.34 6.58 -2.43
C PRO A 28 -2.30 7.24 -3.35
N SER A 29 -2.30 6.83 -4.62
CA SER A 29 -1.55 7.54 -5.66
C SER A 29 -2.10 8.95 -5.85
N GLY A 30 -1.21 9.94 -5.99
CA GLY A 30 -1.61 11.32 -6.31
C GLY A 30 -0.49 12.32 -6.04
N ASN A 31 0.15 12.24 -4.88
CA ASN A 31 1.29 13.08 -4.54
C ASN A 31 2.60 12.28 -4.64
N SER A 32 3.36 12.51 -5.71
CA SER A 32 4.62 11.81 -6.00
C SER A 32 5.71 12.10 -4.95
N THR A 33 5.80 13.34 -4.46
CA THR A 33 6.75 13.73 -3.41
C THR A 33 6.44 12.99 -2.11
N LEU A 34 5.17 13.00 -1.69
CA LEU A 34 4.74 12.34 -0.46
C LEU A 34 4.90 10.82 -0.55
N THR A 35 4.52 10.19 -1.67
CA THR A 35 4.73 8.74 -1.87
C THR A 35 6.20 8.36 -1.89
N ARG A 36 7.07 9.19 -2.49
CA ARG A 36 8.52 8.96 -2.47
C ARG A 36 9.11 9.07 -1.07
N ARG A 37 8.74 10.10 -0.31
CA ARG A 37 9.20 10.31 1.08
C ARG A 37 8.68 9.22 2.02
N ALA A 38 7.39 8.91 1.95
CA ALA A 38 6.78 7.88 2.78
C ALA A 38 7.42 6.50 2.50
N LYS A 39 7.69 6.17 1.23
CA LYS A 39 8.43 4.95 0.88
C LYS A 39 9.87 4.97 1.42
N LYS A 40 10.55 6.12 1.39
CA LYS A 40 11.93 6.28 1.89
C LYS A 40 12.03 6.08 3.41
N TYR A 41 11.04 6.57 4.17
CA TYR A 41 11.03 6.45 5.63
C TYR A 41 10.44 5.13 6.15
N SER A 42 9.80 4.36 5.28
CA SER A 42 9.18 3.10 5.68
C SER A 42 10.17 1.95 5.55
N THR A 43 10.30 1.14 6.60
CA THR A 43 11.13 -0.08 6.54
C THR A 43 10.46 -1.15 5.69
N GLU A 44 9.13 -1.22 5.77
CA GLU A 44 8.29 -2.13 4.98
C GLU A 44 7.36 -1.33 4.09
N SER A 45 7.23 -1.71 2.83
CA SER A 45 6.28 -1.09 1.92
C SER A 45 5.77 -2.09 0.89
N ALA A 46 4.50 -1.98 0.54
CA ALA A 46 3.88 -2.82 -0.48
C ALA A 46 3.12 -1.96 -1.50
N VAL A 47 3.11 -2.39 -2.76
CA VAL A 47 2.36 -1.69 -3.82
C VAL A 47 0.96 -2.28 -3.89
N VAL A 48 -0.06 -1.42 -3.84
CA VAL A 48 -1.44 -1.85 -4.01
C VAL A 48 -1.84 -1.68 -5.47
N VAL A 49 -2.28 -2.77 -6.07
CA VAL A 49 -2.83 -2.81 -7.42
C VAL A 49 -4.29 -3.26 -7.39
N LYS A 50 -5.06 -2.82 -8.37
CA LYS A 50 -6.42 -3.29 -8.60
C LYS A 50 -6.54 -3.74 -10.05
N PHE A 51 -7.16 -4.90 -10.26
CA PHE A 51 -7.45 -5.35 -11.61
C PHE A 51 -8.56 -4.48 -12.23
N SER A 52 -8.23 -3.81 -13.32
CA SER A 52 -9.15 -3.00 -14.11
C SER A 52 -9.80 -3.88 -15.16
N ARG A 53 -11.09 -4.23 -14.97
CA ARG A 53 -11.84 -5.05 -15.94
C ARG A 53 -11.98 -4.37 -17.30
N SER A 54 -12.13 -3.04 -17.32
CA SER A 54 -12.25 -2.25 -18.55
C SER A 54 -10.94 -2.20 -19.34
N ARG A 55 -9.80 -2.10 -18.65
CA ARG A 55 -8.46 -2.05 -19.28
C ARG A 55 -7.77 -3.42 -19.34
N LYS A 56 -8.37 -4.47 -18.80
CA LYS A 56 -7.85 -5.85 -18.68
C LYS A 56 -6.41 -5.92 -18.12
N ARG A 57 -6.07 -5.06 -17.16
CA ARG A 57 -4.72 -4.99 -16.56
C ARG A 57 -4.77 -4.56 -15.11
N TYR A 58 -3.70 -4.82 -14.37
CA TYR A 58 -3.51 -4.29 -13.02
C TYR A 58 -3.12 -2.81 -13.07
N GLU A 59 -3.86 -1.99 -12.33
CA GLU A 59 -3.62 -0.57 -12.19
C GLU A 59 -3.17 -0.27 -10.77
N ARG A 60 -2.05 0.44 -10.64
CA ARG A 60 -1.53 0.88 -9.35
C ARG A 60 -2.48 1.88 -8.72
N GLN A 61 -2.95 1.57 -7.51
CA GLN A 61 -3.85 2.43 -6.73
C GLN A 61 -3.11 3.25 -5.68
N GLY A 62 -1.97 2.75 -5.19
CA GLY A 62 -1.22 3.40 -4.11
C GLY A 62 -0.14 2.51 -3.53
N ILE A 63 0.29 2.84 -2.31
CA ILE A 63 1.27 2.08 -1.55
C ILE A 63 0.81 1.92 -0.10
N LEU A 64 1.17 0.79 0.51
CA LEU A 64 1.13 0.59 1.95
C LEU A 64 2.49 1.01 2.52
N VAL A 65 2.45 1.84 3.55
CA VAL A 65 3.63 2.37 4.25
C VAL A 65 3.37 2.42 5.74
N GLN A 66 4.41 2.40 6.57
CA GLN A 66 4.26 2.50 8.01
C GLN A 66 3.66 3.85 8.40
N LYS A 67 2.77 3.86 9.40
CA LYS A 67 2.12 5.09 9.88
C LYS A 67 3.12 6.17 10.27
N LYS A 68 4.20 5.80 10.98
CA LYS A 68 5.28 6.70 11.39
C LYS A 68 6.02 7.30 10.19
N ALA A 69 6.25 6.49 9.14
CA ALA A 69 6.90 6.95 7.92
C ALA A 69 6.04 7.96 7.16
N LEU A 70 4.72 7.77 7.14
CA LEU A 70 3.79 8.71 6.53
C LEU A 70 3.76 10.05 7.28
N GLN A 71 3.70 10.02 8.61
CA GLN A 71 3.72 11.24 9.43
C GLN A 71 5.00 12.05 9.18
N LYS A 72 6.16 11.38 9.27
CA LYS A 72 7.45 12.02 8.98
C LYS A 72 7.54 12.57 7.55
N ALA A 73 6.91 11.91 6.58
CA ALA A 73 6.87 12.37 5.20
C ALA A 73 5.97 13.60 4.98
N GLN A 74 5.00 13.85 5.87
CA GLN A 74 4.12 15.02 5.84
C GLN A 74 4.71 16.25 6.55
N GLU A 75 5.56 16.02 7.55
CA GLU A 75 6.23 17.07 8.32
C GLU A 75 7.43 17.69 7.58
N GLU A 76 7.90 17.04 6.51
CA GLU A 76 8.95 17.51 5.58
C GLU A 76 8.35 18.07 4.29
#